data_AF-A0AAQ4QNT8-F1
#
_entry.id   AF-A0AAQ4QNT8-F1
#
_cell.length_a   1.000
_cell.length_b   1.000
_cell.length_c   1.000
_cell.angle_alpha   90.00
_cell.angle_beta   90.00
_cell.angle_gamma   90.00
#
_symmetry.space_group_name_H-M   'P 1'
#
loop_
_entity.id
_entity.type
_entity.pdbx_description
1 polymer ?
#
loop_
_entity_poly.entity_id
_entity_poly.type
_entity_poly.pdbx_seq_one_letter_code
_entity_poly.pdbx_strand_id
1 'polypeptide(L)'
;MQKPFGPEVKFMLNPDTAHPAPAAPSTEARGQWSSKVEFLLAVAGQIIGLGNVWRFPYLCYKNGGGVFFIPYILFLFTCGIPLFLLETSLGQFTQQGSITCWRKICPLFEGMGYGNIVVVLYSSIYYIIILAWAFLYLFSSFNSELPWASCRNNWNTDTCVEFDRRADYLNWTAAENATSPVREFWERRVLNLTGSVHELGSVRWELALCLLLSWIICYFCVWKGVKSTGKVVYFTATFPYLMLVVLLVRGVTLPGAINGIKFYLYPDPSRLSDPQGLCVLVPSEQWNQFCCRLCHLLCTWLYGV
;
A
#
# COMPACT_ATOMS: atom_id res chain seq x y z
N MET A 1 67.73 -20.46 50.83
CA MET A 1 66.62 -20.93 49.98
C MET A 1 65.89 -19.70 49.46
N GLN A 2 65.80 -19.59 48.13
CA GLN A 2 65.07 -18.60 47.31
C GLN A 2 65.53 -17.13 47.25
N LYS A 3 65.54 -16.66 45.99
CA LYS A 3 66.07 -15.41 45.41
C LYS A 3 65.00 -14.28 45.41
N PRO A 4 65.41 -13.03 45.14
CA PRO A 4 64.69 -11.75 45.36
C PRO A 4 63.87 -11.30 44.13
N PHE A 5 63.13 -10.17 44.20
CA PHE A 5 63.11 -9.08 43.19
C PHE A 5 62.03 -8.00 43.46
N GLY A 6 62.47 -6.75 43.70
CA GLY A 6 62.11 -5.53 42.92
C GLY A 6 60.74 -4.84 43.06
N PRO A 7 60.68 -3.48 43.03
CA PRO A 7 59.48 -2.68 43.32
C PRO A 7 58.56 -2.47 42.09
N GLU A 8 57.33 -2.02 42.35
CA GLU A 8 56.32 -1.61 41.36
C GLU A 8 56.92 -0.77 40.20
N VAL A 9 56.83 -1.31 38.99
CA VAL A 9 57.08 -0.54 37.76
C VAL A 9 55.79 0.20 37.41
N LYS A 10 55.76 1.48 37.76
CA LYS A 10 54.78 2.46 37.28
C LYS A 10 55.01 2.64 35.77
N PHE A 11 54.21 1.97 34.94
CA PHE A 11 54.18 2.23 33.50
C PHE A 11 53.65 3.64 33.24
N MET A 12 54.55 4.62 33.15
CA MET A 12 54.25 5.90 32.52
C MET A 12 54.20 5.67 31.02
N LEU A 13 52.98 5.62 30.47
CA LEU A 13 52.75 5.79 29.04
C LEU A 13 53.24 7.18 28.66
N ASN A 14 54.32 7.23 27.88
CA ASN A 14 54.87 8.45 27.30
C ASN A 14 53.81 9.06 26.34
N PRO A 15 53.38 10.33 26.49
CA PRO A 15 52.30 10.90 25.67
C PRO A 15 52.66 11.10 24.19
N ASP A 16 53.94 10.99 23.83
CA ASP A 16 54.47 11.51 22.56
C ASP A 16 54.58 10.45 21.42
N THR A 17 54.02 9.25 21.60
CA THR A 17 53.99 8.21 20.54
C THR A 17 52.60 7.65 20.22
N ALA A 18 51.54 8.38 20.57
CA ALA A 18 50.20 8.07 20.06
C ALA A 18 50.09 8.58 18.61
N HIS A 19 50.30 7.71 17.64
CA HIS A 19 49.70 7.92 16.31
C HIS A 19 48.20 8.18 16.51
N PRO A 20 47.62 9.25 15.94
CA PRO A 20 46.19 9.46 16.05
C PRO A 20 45.50 8.24 15.46
N ALA A 21 44.77 7.51 16.30
CA ALA A 21 43.86 6.48 15.84
C ALA A 21 42.97 7.13 14.76
N PRO A 22 42.78 6.50 13.60
CA PRO A 22 41.91 7.06 12.57
C PRO A 22 40.56 7.36 13.24
N ALA A 23 40.18 8.64 13.22
CA ALA A 23 38.92 9.09 13.79
C ALA A 23 37.82 8.17 13.27
N ALA A 24 37.15 7.47 14.18
CA ALA A 24 35.99 6.66 13.82
C ALA A 24 35.07 7.56 12.98
N PRO A 25 34.59 7.11 11.81
CA PRO A 25 33.75 7.94 10.96
C PRO A 25 32.60 8.46 11.82
N SER A 26 32.46 9.78 11.89
CA SER A 26 31.34 10.43 12.56
C SER A 26 30.07 9.81 12.01
N THR A 27 29.43 8.94 12.79
CA THR A 27 28.18 8.32 12.37
C THR A 27 27.18 9.45 12.35
N GLU A 28 26.80 9.94 11.16
CA GLU A 28 25.78 10.97 11.06
C GLU A 28 24.57 10.51 11.87
N ALA A 29 24.15 11.34 12.83
CA ALA A 29 22.98 11.07 13.63
C ALA A 29 21.80 10.90 12.68
N ARG A 30 21.10 9.77 12.80
CA ARG A 30 19.95 9.45 11.95
C ARG A 30 18.95 10.60 12.00
N GLY A 31 18.36 10.94 10.85
CA GLY A 31 17.34 11.97 10.78
C GLY A 31 16.19 11.69 11.77
N GLN A 32 15.53 12.75 12.22
CA GLN A 32 14.27 12.66 12.95
C GLN A 32 13.17 13.30 12.10
N TRP A 33 11.92 12.92 12.37
CA TRP A 33 10.76 13.60 11.82
C TRP A 33 10.73 15.04 12.34
N SER A 34 10.33 15.99 11.49
CA SER A 34 10.32 17.38 11.91
C SER A 34 9.11 17.72 12.78
N SER A 35 8.03 16.93 12.69
CA SER A 35 6.80 17.11 13.45
C SER A 35 6.11 15.78 13.75
N LYS A 36 5.42 15.72 14.91
CA LYS A 36 4.53 14.60 15.27
C LYS A 36 3.39 14.44 14.26
N VAL A 37 2.93 15.53 13.66
CA VAL A 37 1.84 15.49 12.67
C VAL A 37 2.29 14.85 11.36
N GLU A 38 3.51 15.15 10.90
CA GLU A 38 4.12 14.49 9.72
C GLU A 38 4.17 12.98 9.90
N PHE A 39 4.60 12.57 11.08
CA PHE A 39 4.67 11.17 11.46
C PHE A 39 3.29 10.51 11.52
N LEU A 40 2.31 11.12 12.19
CA LEU A 40 0.95 10.57 12.25
C LEU A 40 0.29 10.49 10.87
N LEU A 41 0.52 11.47 10.00
CA LEU A 41 0.02 11.45 8.63
C LEU A 41 0.71 10.39 7.78
N ALA A 42 2.01 10.16 7.96
CA ALA A 42 2.74 9.08 7.29
C ALA A 42 2.18 7.71 7.69
N VAL A 43 1.89 7.54 8.98
CA VAL A 43 1.26 6.33 9.51
C VAL A 43 -0.16 6.16 8.97
N ALA A 44 -0.99 7.21 8.97
CA ALA A 44 -2.34 7.16 8.43
C ALA A 44 -2.36 6.81 6.93
N GLY A 45 -1.47 7.43 6.13
CA GLY A 45 -1.30 7.12 4.72
C GLY A 45 -0.80 5.69 4.46
N GLN A 46 -0.04 5.12 5.38
CA GLN A 46 0.42 3.73 5.30
C GLN A 46 -0.69 2.74 5.67
N ILE A 47 -1.56 3.06 6.64
CA ILE A 47 -2.71 2.22 7.02
C ILE A 47 -3.78 2.22 5.92
N ILE A 48 -3.91 3.32 5.18
CA ILE A 48 -4.96 3.51 4.17
C ILE A 48 -4.36 3.33 2.78
N GLY A 49 -4.46 2.10 2.27
CA GLY A 49 -4.05 1.75 0.91
C GLY A 49 -5.22 1.69 -0.07
N LEU A 50 -4.88 1.49 -1.35
CA LEU A 50 -5.85 1.23 -2.42
C LEU A 50 -6.81 0.09 -2.02
N GLY A 51 -6.32 -0.98 -1.39
CA GLY A 51 -7.15 -2.11 -0.93
C GLY A 51 -8.37 -1.69 -0.09
N ASN A 52 -8.24 -0.69 0.78
CA ASN A 52 -9.36 -0.23 1.60
C ASN A 52 -10.48 0.42 0.79
N VAL A 53 -10.17 0.94 -0.41
CA VAL A 53 -11.14 1.64 -1.27
C VAL A 53 -12.03 0.68 -2.05
N TRP A 54 -11.53 -0.48 -2.47
CA TRP A 54 -12.28 -1.41 -3.34
C TRP A 54 -12.39 -2.82 -2.78
N ARG A 55 -11.32 -3.36 -2.18
CA ARG A 55 -11.29 -4.72 -1.64
C ARG A 55 -12.13 -4.83 -0.38
N PHE A 56 -12.02 -3.88 0.55
CA PHE A 56 -12.81 -3.90 1.78
C PHE A 56 -14.32 -3.86 1.50
N PRO A 57 -14.86 -2.92 0.68
CA PRO A 57 -16.28 -2.94 0.32
C PRO A 57 -16.68 -4.22 -0.42
N TYR A 58 -15.85 -4.71 -1.35
CA TYR A 58 -16.13 -5.96 -2.06
C TYR A 58 -16.24 -7.17 -1.10
N LEU A 59 -15.34 -7.25 -0.12
CA LEU A 59 -15.29 -8.32 0.86
C LEU A 59 -16.47 -8.24 1.84
N CYS A 60 -16.81 -7.05 2.32
CA CYS A 60 -18.00 -6.82 3.14
C CYS A 60 -19.25 -7.30 2.41
N TYR A 61 -19.42 -6.85 1.16
CA TYR A 61 -20.55 -7.22 0.32
C TYR A 61 -20.65 -8.74 0.14
N LYS A 62 -19.57 -9.41 -0.24
CA LYS A 62 -19.56 -10.86 -0.51
C LYS A 62 -19.84 -11.71 0.73
N ASN A 63 -19.49 -11.22 1.92
CA ASN A 63 -19.52 -11.97 3.18
C ASN A 63 -20.65 -11.54 4.12
N GLY A 64 -21.80 -11.15 3.59
CA GLY A 64 -23.00 -10.84 4.39
C GLY A 64 -23.16 -9.37 4.78
N GLY A 65 -22.54 -8.47 4.02
CA GLY A 65 -22.78 -7.02 4.08
C GLY A 65 -22.51 -6.44 5.46
N GLY A 66 -23.57 -5.92 6.08
CA GLY A 66 -23.52 -5.28 7.40
C GLY A 66 -23.04 -6.20 8.53
N VAL A 67 -23.20 -7.52 8.40
CA VAL A 67 -22.82 -8.46 9.46
C VAL A 67 -21.31 -8.67 9.54
N PHE A 68 -20.59 -8.45 8.44
CA PHE A 68 -19.13 -8.56 8.36
C PHE A 68 -18.41 -7.59 9.33
N PHE A 69 -19.06 -6.47 9.68
CA PHE A 69 -18.48 -5.50 10.62
C PHE A 69 -18.32 -6.04 12.04
N ILE A 70 -19.16 -6.97 12.50
CA ILE A 70 -19.10 -7.52 13.86
C ILE A 70 -17.75 -8.22 14.11
N PRO A 71 -17.37 -9.26 13.34
CA PRO A 71 -16.07 -9.88 13.52
C PRO A 71 -14.91 -8.97 13.14
N TYR A 72 -15.09 -8.08 12.15
CA TYR A 72 -14.06 -7.11 11.78
C TYR A 72 -13.67 -6.20 12.96
N ILE A 73 -14.64 -5.66 13.69
CA ILE A 73 -14.40 -4.83 14.87
C ILE A 73 -13.81 -5.65 16.01
N LEU A 74 -14.28 -6.88 16.23
CA LEU A 74 -13.72 -7.76 17.26
C LEU A 74 -12.23 -8.03 17.00
N PHE A 75 -11.87 -8.49 15.81
CA PHE A 75 -10.47 -8.78 15.45
C PHE A 75 -9.60 -7.51 15.40
N LEU A 76 -10.17 -6.35 15.09
CA LEU A 76 -9.47 -5.07 15.17
C LEU A 76 -9.00 -4.79 16.61
N PHE A 77 -9.87 -4.98 17.61
CA PHE A 77 -9.51 -4.75 19.01
C PHE A 77 -8.66 -5.88 19.62
N THR A 78 -8.91 -7.13 19.26
CA THR A 78 -8.18 -8.27 19.86
C THR A 78 -6.83 -8.54 19.20
N CYS A 79 -6.67 -8.24 17.91
CA CYS A 79 -5.46 -8.57 17.15
C CYS A 79 -4.87 -7.35 16.44
N GLY A 80 -5.67 -6.56 15.70
CA GLY A 80 -5.18 -5.45 14.88
C GLY A 80 -4.44 -4.38 15.69
N ILE A 81 -5.11 -3.78 16.68
CA ILE A 81 -4.55 -2.72 17.53
C ILE A 81 -3.35 -3.24 18.36
N PRO A 82 -3.43 -4.40 19.05
CA PRO A 82 -2.27 -4.94 19.76
C PRO A 82 -1.04 -5.17 18.87
N LEU A 83 -1.22 -5.72 17.66
CA LEU A 83 -0.11 -5.95 16.73
C LEU A 83 0.48 -4.64 16.22
N PHE A 84 -0.36 -3.66 15.89
CA PHE A 84 0.09 -2.34 15.47
C PHE A 84 0.91 -1.62 16.57
N LEU A 85 0.45 -1.67 17.83
CA LEU A 85 1.15 -1.08 18.96
C LEU A 85 2.45 -1.83 19.29
N LEU A 86 2.43 -3.16 19.22
CA LEU A 86 3.62 -3.99 19.41
C LEU A 86 4.70 -3.61 18.39
N GLU A 87 4.34 -3.51 17.13
CA GLU A 87 5.28 -3.17 16.06
C GLU A 87 5.83 -1.74 16.20
N THR A 88 4.94 -0.79 16.48
CA THR A 88 5.31 0.62 16.66
C THR A 88 6.28 0.78 17.83
N SER A 89 5.97 0.16 18.97
CA SER A 89 6.83 0.22 20.16
C SER A 89 8.18 -0.47 19.92
N LEU A 90 8.20 -1.59 19.18
CA LEU A 90 9.43 -2.30 18.81
C LEU A 90 10.33 -1.47 17.88
N GLY A 91 9.75 -0.82 16.87
CA GLY A 91 10.46 0.07 15.96
C GLY A 91 11.06 1.28 16.68
N GLN A 92 10.28 1.91 17.56
CA GLN A 92 10.74 3.06 18.36
C GLN A 92 11.80 2.67 19.39
N PHE A 93 11.69 1.50 20.01
CA PHE A 93 12.65 1.02 21.01
C PHE A 93 13.99 0.63 20.39
N THR A 94 13.97 -0.11 19.27
CA THR A 94 15.20 -0.61 18.65
C THR A 94 15.91 0.45 17.81
N GLN A 95 15.18 1.43 17.26
CA GLN A 95 15.68 2.45 16.32
C GLN A 95 16.57 1.84 15.23
N GLN A 96 16.20 0.65 14.76
CA GLN A 96 16.95 -0.12 13.79
C GLN A 96 16.07 -0.67 12.67
N GLY A 97 16.67 -0.91 11.51
CA GLY A 97 15.96 -1.50 10.36
C GLY A 97 15.49 -2.92 10.65
N SER A 98 14.53 -3.39 9.87
CA SER A 98 13.86 -4.69 10.06
C SER A 98 14.83 -5.86 10.35
N ILE A 99 15.90 -6.03 9.57
CA ILE A 99 16.88 -7.11 9.81
C ILE A 99 17.62 -6.92 11.14
N THR A 100 18.18 -5.74 11.39
CA THR A 100 19.01 -5.49 12.57
C THR A 100 18.18 -5.49 13.86
N CYS A 101 16.91 -5.08 13.78
CA CYS A 101 15.93 -5.18 14.85
C CYS A 101 15.77 -6.64 15.31
N TRP A 102 15.48 -7.57 14.39
CA TRP A 102 15.34 -8.99 14.73
C TRP A 102 16.64 -9.59 15.26
N ARG A 103 17.80 -9.22 14.69
CA ARG A 103 19.11 -9.65 15.17
C ARG A 103 19.39 -9.24 16.62
N LYS A 104 18.91 -8.07 17.05
CA LYS A 104 19.05 -7.60 18.44
C LYS A 104 18.10 -8.27 19.41
N ILE A 105 16.86 -8.55 19.00
CA ILE A 105 15.84 -9.15 19.86
C ILE A 105 16.11 -10.64 20.03
N CYS A 106 16.19 -11.36 18.91
CA CYS A 106 16.35 -12.81 18.86
C CYS A 106 17.03 -13.17 17.52
N PRO A 107 18.34 -13.47 17.51
CA PRO A 107 19.07 -13.76 16.27
C PRO A 107 18.52 -14.98 15.52
N LEU A 108 17.85 -15.92 16.21
CA LEU A 108 17.15 -17.04 15.57
C LEU A 108 16.07 -16.58 14.57
N PHE A 109 15.46 -15.43 14.82
CA PHE A 109 14.39 -14.87 13.99
C PHE A 109 14.89 -13.85 12.95
N GLU A 110 16.20 -13.77 12.70
CA GLU A 110 16.76 -12.87 11.68
C GLU A 110 16.16 -13.11 10.28
N GLY A 111 15.80 -14.36 9.96
CA GLY A 111 15.12 -14.71 8.70
C GLY A 111 13.81 -13.97 8.45
N MET A 112 13.09 -13.55 9.51
CA MET A 112 11.88 -12.72 9.36
C MET A 112 12.21 -11.34 8.77
N GLY A 113 13.38 -10.79 9.07
CA GLY A 113 13.87 -9.53 8.51
C GLY A 113 14.09 -9.61 7.00
N TYR A 114 14.71 -10.69 6.52
CA TYR A 114 14.93 -10.92 5.09
C TYR A 114 13.63 -11.23 4.34
N GLY A 115 12.76 -12.07 4.91
CA GLY A 115 11.45 -12.38 4.32
C GLY A 115 10.61 -11.11 4.10
N ASN A 116 10.65 -10.18 5.06
CA ASN A 116 9.97 -8.90 4.97
C ASN A 116 10.50 -8.01 3.83
N ILE A 117 11.82 -8.00 3.57
CA ILE A 117 12.39 -7.26 2.43
C ILE A 117 11.91 -7.84 1.10
N VAL A 118 11.85 -9.17 0.99
CA VAL A 118 11.34 -9.85 -0.21
C VAL A 118 9.87 -9.48 -0.46
N VAL A 119 9.03 -9.49 0.57
CA VAL A 119 7.62 -9.07 0.48
C VAL A 119 7.49 -7.62 0.02
N VAL A 120 8.32 -6.71 0.55
CA VAL A 120 8.33 -5.31 0.12
C VAL A 120 8.79 -5.15 -1.33
N LEU A 121 9.77 -5.92 -1.78
CA LEU A 121 10.22 -5.89 -3.17
C LEU A 121 9.09 -6.30 -4.12
N TYR A 122 8.42 -7.42 -3.87
CA TYR A 122 7.28 -7.87 -4.68
C TYR A 122 6.13 -6.87 -4.66
N SER A 123 5.82 -6.31 -3.48
CA SER A 123 4.79 -5.28 -3.34
C SER A 123 5.15 -4.04 -4.16
N SER A 124 6.40 -3.58 -4.11
CA SER A 124 6.87 -2.40 -4.84
C SER A 124 6.70 -2.57 -6.36
N ILE A 125 7.04 -3.76 -6.89
CA ILE A 125 6.88 -4.09 -8.31
C ILE A 125 5.40 -4.08 -8.71
N TYR A 126 4.51 -4.63 -7.89
CA TYR A 126 3.07 -4.65 -8.19
C TYR A 126 2.45 -3.24 -8.12
N TYR A 127 2.72 -2.48 -7.07
CA TYR A 127 2.10 -1.17 -6.86
C TYR A 127 2.57 -0.11 -7.86
N ILE A 128 3.82 -0.17 -8.34
CA ILE A 128 4.30 0.79 -9.35
C ILE A 128 3.59 0.61 -10.70
N ILE A 129 3.18 -0.62 -11.04
CA ILE A 129 2.37 -0.89 -12.24
C ILE A 129 0.95 -0.29 -12.10
N ILE A 130 0.34 -0.40 -10.92
CA ILE A 130 -0.96 0.23 -10.65
C ILE A 130 -0.86 1.75 -10.78
N LEU A 131 0.22 2.36 -10.28
CA LEU A 131 0.44 3.81 -10.45
C LEU A 131 0.55 4.19 -11.93
N ALA A 132 1.21 3.37 -12.75
CA ALA A 132 1.29 3.59 -14.19
C ALA A 132 -0.09 3.54 -14.86
N TRP A 133 -0.96 2.59 -14.47
CA TRP A 133 -2.36 2.59 -14.92
C TRP A 133 -3.11 3.84 -14.48
N ALA A 134 -2.96 4.27 -13.23
CA ALA A 134 -3.62 5.46 -12.72
C ALA A 134 -3.21 6.72 -13.51
N PHE A 135 -1.92 6.89 -13.83
CA PHE A 135 -1.46 7.99 -14.68
C PHE A 135 -2.03 7.91 -16.10
N LEU A 136 -2.10 6.72 -16.70
CA LEU A 136 -2.71 6.53 -18.02
C LEU A 136 -4.18 6.97 -18.02
N TYR A 137 -4.95 6.57 -17.00
CA TYR A 137 -6.34 6.99 -16.82
C TYR A 137 -6.47 8.49 -16.54
N LEU A 138 -5.56 9.07 -15.76
CA LEU A 138 -5.51 10.50 -15.49
C LEU A 138 -5.30 11.30 -16.78
N PHE A 139 -4.29 10.94 -17.58
CA PHE A 139 -4.04 11.62 -18.86
C PHE A 139 -5.18 11.41 -19.86
N SER A 140 -5.76 10.21 -19.88
CA SER A 140 -6.92 9.90 -20.73
C SER A 140 -8.17 10.71 -20.36
N SER A 141 -8.29 11.14 -19.10
CA SER A 141 -9.41 11.95 -18.59
C SER A 141 -9.38 13.41 -19.04
N PHE A 142 -8.27 13.89 -19.63
CA PHE A 142 -8.19 15.24 -20.20
C PHE A 142 -8.78 15.34 -21.61
N ASN A 143 -9.20 14.22 -22.22
CA ASN A 143 -9.90 14.23 -23.50
C ASN A 143 -11.34 14.76 -23.32
N SER A 144 -11.86 15.42 -24.37
CA SER A 144 -13.22 16.00 -24.37
C SER A 144 -14.32 14.94 -24.19
N GLU A 145 -14.14 13.77 -24.81
CA GLU A 145 -14.94 12.59 -24.55
C GLU A 145 -14.08 11.53 -23.89
N LEU A 146 -14.59 10.91 -22.82
CA LEU A 146 -13.84 9.86 -22.13
C LEU A 146 -13.72 8.63 -23.04
N PRO A 147 -12.53 8.02 -23.18
CA PRO A 147 -12.31 6.89 -24.09
C PRO A 147 -13.15 5.65 -23.78
N TRP A 148 -13.59 5.51 -22.53
CA TRP A 148 -14.43 4.40 -22.05
C TRP A 148 -15.93 4.75 -21.98
N ALA A 149 -16.33 5.95 -22.42
CA ALA A 149 -17.74 6.36 -22.43
C ALA A 149 -18.50 5.89 -23.68
N SER A 150 -17.79 5.62 -24.79
CA SER A 150 -18.42 5.26 -26.07
C SER A 150 -17.82 4.00 -26.69
N CYS A 151 -18.64 3.32 -27.50
CA CYS A 151 -18.22 2.16 -28.28
C CYS A 151 -17.53 2.56 -29.61
N ARG A 152 -17.35 3.85 -29.90
CA ARG A 152 -16.86 4.37 -31.19
C ARG A 152 -15.33 4.51 -31.27
N ASN A 153 -14.60 3.51 -30.80
CA ASN A 153 -13.14 3.51 -30.80
C ASN A 153 -12.57 2.37 -31.64
N ASN A 154 -11.34 2.53 -32.13
CA ASN A 154 -10.69 1.54 -33.00
C ASN A 154 -10.34 0.22 -32.31
N TRP A 155 -10.32 0.18 -30.98
CA TRP A 155 -10.06 -1.03 -30.19
C TRP A 155 -11.33 -1.79 -29.81
N ASN A 156 -12.51 -1.25 -30.12
CA ASN A 156 -13.78 -1.86 -29.73
C ASN A 156 -14.27 -2.90 -30.73
N THR A 157 -15.03 -3.88 -30.24
CA THR A 157 -15.69 -4.90 -31.06
C THR A 157 -17.14 -4.55 -31.39
N ASP A 158 -17.69 -5.23 -32.40
CA ASP A 158 -19.10 -5.11 -32.80
C ASP A 158 -20.09 -5.53 -31.68
N THR A 159 -19.61 -6.24 -30.65
CA THR A 159 -20.37 -6.66 -29.48
C THR A 159 -20.43 -5.60 -28.36
N CYS A 160 -19.77 -4.45 -28.54
CA CYS A 160 -19.75 -3.37 -27.55
C CYS A 160 -21.11 -2.66 -27.46
N VAL A 161 -21.63 -2.49 -26.24
CA VAL A 161 -22.93 -1.83 -25.99
C VAL A 161 -22.81 -0.69 -24.97
N GLU A 162 -23.34 0.48 -25.31
CA GLU A 162 -23.46 1.65 -24.43
C GLU A 162 -24.74 1.56 -23.58
N PHE A 163 -24.62 1.12 -22.32
CA PHE A 163 -25.76 0.91 -21.42
C PHE A 163 -26.42 2.20 -20.90
N ASP A 164 -25.68 3.31 -20.82
CA ASP A 164 -26.11 4.55 -20.14
C ASP A 164 -26.89 5.51 -21.07
N ARG A 165 -26.63 5.46 -22.38
CA ARG A 165 -27.23 6.37 -23.39
C ARG A 165 -28.53 5.85 -24.00
N ARG A 166 -28.93 4.63 -23.66
CA ARG A 166 -30.05 3.92 -24.29
C ARG A 166 -31.20 3.73 -23.32
N ALA A 167 -31.90 4.82 -23.02
CA ALA A 167 -33.13 4.80 -22.23
C ALA A 167 -34.35 4.21 -22.99
N ASP A 168 -34.24 3.99 -24.30
CA ASP A 168 -35.37 3.59 -25.15
C ASP A 168 -35.34 2.12 -25.57
N TYR A 169 -35.42 1.15 -24.65
CA TYR A 169 -35.62 -0.26 -25.06
C TYR A 169 -36.50 -1.05 -24.10
N LEU A 170 -37.82 -1.00 -24.36
CA LEU A 170 -38.72 -2.11 -24.04
C LEU A 170 -38.58 -3.29 -25.03
N ASN A 171 -37.69 -3.23 -26.03
CA ASN A 171 -37.61 -4.20 -27.14
C ASN A 171 -36.16 -4.60 -27.54
N TRP A 172 -35.22 -4.74 -26.60
CA TRP A 172 -33.90 -5.28 -26.94
C TRP A 172 -33.45 -6.38 -25.98
N THR A 173 -33.26 -7.59 -26.50
CA THR A 173 -32.50 -8.65 -25.83
C THR A 173 -31.03 -8.35 -25.99
N ALA A 174 -30.36 -7.97 -24.91
CA ALA A 174 -28.90 -7.94 -24.89
C ALA A 174 -28.37 -9.33 -25.30
N ALA A 175 -27.51 -9.38 -26.30
CA ALA A 175 -26.84 -10.63 -26.65
C ALA A 175 -26.05 -11.13 -25.43
N GLU A 176 -26.05 -12.44 -25.18
CA GLU A 176 -25.36 -13.03 -24.01
C GLU A 176 -23.87 -12.66 -23.95
N ASN A 177 -23.26 -12.34 -25.10
CA ASN A 177 -21.86 -11.95 -25.23
C ASN A 177 -21.63 -10.42 -25.29
N ALA A 178 -22.62 -9.59 -24.94
CA ALA A 178 -22.47 -8.14 -24.98
C ALA A 178 -21.44 -7.64 -23.96
N THR A 179 -20.56 -6.74 -24.40
CA THR A 179 -19.45 -6.18 -23.62
C THR A 179 -19.64 -4.68 -23.40
N SER A 180 -19.21 -4.18 -22.24
CA SER A 180 -19.28 -2.74 -21.94
C SER A 180 -18.06 -2.00 -22.49
N PRO A 181 -18.19 -0.72 -22.90
CA PRO A 181 -17.07 0.07 -23.40
C PRO A 181 -15.94 0.22 -22.37
N VAL A 182 -16.29 0.24 -21.07
CA VAL A 182 -15.31 0.28 -19.97
C VAL A 182 -14.48 -1.00 -19.91
N ARG A 183 -15.12 -2.16 -20.08
CA ARG A 183 -14.44 -3.45 -20.07
C ARG A 183 -13.54 -3.62 -21.29
N GLU A 184 -14.02 -3.26 -22.48
CA GLU A 184 -13.20 -3.33 -23.70
C GLU A 184 -12.03 -2.36 -23.67
N PHE A 185 -12.21 -1.15 -23.13
CA PHE A 185 -11.11 -0.22 -22.92
C PHE A 185 -10.02 -0.82 -22.01
N TRP A 186 -10.41 -1.44 -20.89
CA TRP A 186 -9.45 -2.09 -19.99
C TRP A 186 -8.74 -3.28 -20.63
N GLU A 187 -9.49 -4.22 -21.22
CA GLU A 187 -8.96 -5.49 -21.73
C GLU A 187 -8.16 -5.31 -23.02
N ARG A 188 -8.64 -4.49 -23.97
CA ARG A 188 -8.06 -4.36 -25.31
C ARG A 188 -7.13 -3.17 -25.47
N ARG A 189 -7.46 -2.02 -24.86
CA ARG A 189 -6.68 -0.78 -25.03
C ARG A 189 -5.59 -0.63 -23.97
N VAL A 190 -5.92 -0.82 -22.69
CA VAL A 190 -4.97 -0.64 -21.58
C VAL A 190 -4.06 -1.86 -21.43
N LEU A 191 -4.63 -3.04 -21.26
CA LEU A 191 -3.88 -4.28 -21.02
C LEU A 191 -3.42 -4.97 -22.32
N ASN A 192 -4.23 -4.90 -23.37
CA ASN A 192 -4.03 -5.66 -24.61
C ASN A 192 -3.81 -7.16 -24.33
N LEU A 193 -4.83 -7.79 -23.73
CA LEU A 193 -4.78 -9.20 -23.33
C LEU A 193 -4.48 -10.13 -24.50
N THR A 194 -3.46 -10.96 -24.35
CA THR A 194 -3.15 -12.08 -25.26
C THR A 194 -3.95 -13.34 -24.89
N GLY A 195 -4.04 -14.29 -25.82
CA GLY A 195 -4.84 -15.50 -25.65
C GLY A 195 -4.29 -16.49 -24.62
N SER A 196 -3.00 -16.42 -24.28
CA SER A 196 -2.37 -17.31 -23.32
C SER A 196 -1.28 -16.63 -22.49
N VAL A 197 -0.99 -17.18 -21.31
CA VAL A 197 0.06 -16.69 -20.39
C VAL A 197 1.47 -16.86 -20.98
N HIS A 198 1.64 -17.82 -21.90
CA HIS A 198 2.93 -18.09 -22.54
C HIS A 198 3.23 -17.13 -23.70
N GLU A 199 2.20 -16.48 -24.25
CA GLU A 199 2.33 -15.48 -25.30
C GLU A 199 2.48 -14.10 -24.66
N LEU A 200 3.72 -13.71 -24.41
CA LEU A 200 4.05 -12.34 -24.02
C LEU A 200 3.81 -11.43 -25.23
N GLY A 201 2.74 -10.64 -25.18
CA GLY A 201 2.39 -9.66 -26.21
C GLY A 201 3.41 -8.52 -26.34
N SER A 202 3.09 -7.52 -27.17
CA SER A 202 3.94 -6.35 -27.34
C SER A 202 3.85 -5.37 -26.16
N VAL A 203 4.96 -4.69 -25.85
CA VAL A 203 4.99 -3.67 -24.80
C VAL A 203 4.22 -2.43 -25.27
N ARG A 204 3.20 -2.04 -24.49
CA ARG A 204 2.44 -0.79 -24.68
C ARG A 204 3.33 0.41 -24.31
N TRP A 205 3.84 1.13 -25.31
CA TRP A 205 4.74 2.28 -25.09
C TRP A 205 4.14 3.38 -24.20
N GLU A 206 2.84 3.67 -24.34
CA GLU A 206 2.14 4.64 -23.48
C GLU A 206 2.20 4.24 -21.99
N LEU A 207 2.03 2.94 -21.71
CA LEU A 207 2.12 2.41 -20.36
C LEU A 207 3.56 2.41 -19.86
N ALA A 208 4.53 2.08 -20.73
CA ALA A 208 5.96 2.14 -20.40
C ALA A 208 6.40 3.57 -20.04
N LEU A 209 5.89 4.59 -20.74
CA LEU A 209 6.14 6.00 -20.40
C LEU A 209 5.49 6.40 -19.07
N CYS A 210 4.24 5.98 -18.81
CA CYS A 210 3.60 6.22 -17.52
C CYS A 210 4.32 5.52 -16.36
N LEU A 211 4.87 4.33 -16.61
CA LEU A 211 5.69 3.59 -15.66
C LEU A 211 7.00 4.34 -15.37
N LEU A 212 7.70 4.81 -16.41
CA LEU A 212 8.92 5.62 -16.26
C LEU A 212 8.62 6.90 -15.44
N LEU A 213 7.53 7.59 -15.74
CA LEU A 213 7.08 8.76 -14.99
C LEU A 213 6.84 8.43 -13.52
N SER A 214 6.18 7.31 -13.23
CA SER A 214 5.92 6.86 -11.85
C SER A 214 7.22 6.67 -11.08
N TRP A 215 8.23 6.02 -11.68
CA TRP A 215 9.55 5.85 -11.07
C TRP A 215 10.26 7.17 -10.81
N ILE A 216 10.23 8.10 -11.77
CA ILE A 216 10.84 9.43 -11.62
C ILE A 216 10.19 10.18 -10.44
N ILE A 217 8.86 10.19 -10.35
CA ILE A 217 8.14 10.84 -9.26
C ILE A 217 8.49 10.18 -7.91
N CYS A 218 8.42 8.86 -7.82
CA CYS A 218 8.78 8.12 -6.60
C CYS A 218 10.23 8.40 -6.16
N TYR A 219 11.17 8.48 -7.10
CA TYR A 219 12.55 8.83 -6.82
C TYR A 219 12.65 10.22 -6.17
N PHE A 220 12.01 11.24 -6.74
CA PHE A 220 12.01 12.59 -6.15
C PHE A 220 11.32 12.66 -4.79
N CYS A 221 10.28 11.86 -4.55
CA CYS A 221 9.62 11.77 -3.24
C CYS A 221 10.55 11.25 -2.14
N VAL A 222 11.52 10.40 -2.49
CA VAL A 222 12.40 9.69 -1.53
C VAL A 222 13.84 10.23 -1.52
N TRP A 223 14.31 10.94 -2.56
CA TRP A 223 15.72 11.32 -2.72
C TRP A 223 16.31 12.00 -1.48
N LYS A 224 15.65 12.99 -0.88
CA LYS A 224 16.16 13.65 0.35
C LYS A 224 15.76 12.96 1.66
N GLY A 225 15.37 11.68 1.59
CA GLY A 225 14.91 10.88 2.71
C GLY A 225 13.63 11.41 3.37
N VAL A 226 13.49 11.14 4.67
CA VAL A 226 12.28 11.44 5.46
C VAL A 226 11.88 12.92 5.47
N LYS A 227 12.83 13.85 5.30
CA LYS A 227 12.54 15.29 5.24
C LYS A 227 11.76 15.70 3.99
N SER A 228 11.98 15.04 2.86
CA SER A 228 11.20 15.26 1.64
C SER A 228 9.92 14.44 1.66
N THR A 229 10.02 13.18 2.07
CA THR A 229 8.87 12.29 2.17
C THR A 229 7.78 12.85 3.10
N GLY A 230 8.14 13.39 4.27
CA GLY A 230 7.17 14.00 5.20
C GLY A 230 6.38 15.16 4.59
N LYS A 231 7.03 16.00 3.79
CA LYS A 231 6.36 17.12 3.08
C LYS A 231 5.40 16.62 2.01
N VAL A 232 5.80 15.61 1.23
CA VAL A 232 4.96 15.01 0.19
C VAL A 232 3.75 14.31 0.81
N VAL A 233 3.94 13.62 1.93
CA VAL A 233 2.91 12.90 2.69
C VAL A 233 1.77 13.81 3.11
N TYR A 234 2.02 15.08 3.46
CA TYR A 234 0.93 16.01 3.76
C TYR A 234 -0.10 16.08 2.63
N PHE A 235 0.36 16.12 1.39
CA PHE A 235 -0.54 16.15 0.24
C PHE A 235 -1.09 14.75 -0.07
N THR A 236 -0.23 13.74 -0.17
CA THR A 236 -0.64 12.40 -0.62
C THR A 236 -1.51 11.65 0.38
N ALA A 237 -1.42 11.95 1.68
CA ALA A 237 -2.28 11.37 2.70
C ALA A 237 -3.62 12.12 2.83
N THR A 238 -3.66 13.45 2.66
CA THR A 238 -4.90 14.23 2.85
C THR A 238 -5.79 14.26 1.62
N PHE A 239 -5.21 14.33 0.42
CA PHE A 239 -5.95 14.43 -0.83
C PHE A 239 -6.94 13.26 -1.07
N PRO A 240 -6.59 11.98 -0.80
CA PRO A 240 -7.54 10.88 -0.94
C PRO A 240 -8.79 11.04 -0.06
N TYR A 241 -8.67 11.55 1.17
CA TYR A 241 -9.83 11.78 2.03
C TYR A 241 -10.75 12.86 1.46
N LEU A 242 -10.18 13.96 0.98
CA LEU A 242 -10.95 15.02 0.34
C LEU A 242 -11.68 14.49 -0.89
N MET A 243 -11.01 13.70 -1.73
CA MET A 243 -11.63 13.04 -2.87
C MET A 243 -12.74 12.07 -2.46
N LEU A 244 -12.53 11.25 -1.43
CA LEU A 244 -13.56 10.34 -0.91
C LEU A 244 -14.78 11.08 -0.40
N VAL A 245 -14.61 12.23 0.28
CA VAL A 245 -15.75 13.06 0.73
C VAL A 245 -16.51 13.63 -0.45
N VAL A 246 -15.81 14.15 -1.47
CA VAL A 246 -16.45 14.67 -2.70
C VAL A 246 -17.22 13.56 -3.43
N LEU A 247 -16.60 12.39 -3.58
CA LEU A 247 -17.23 11.22 -4.20
C LEU A 247 -18.41 10.68 -3.37
N LEU A 248 -18.34 10.77 -2.04
CA LEU A 248 -19.46 10.39 -1.17
C LEU A 248 -20.64 11.34 -1.36
N VAL A 249 -20.42 12.66 -1.31
CA VAL A 249 -21.47 13.67 -1.55
C VAL A 249 -22.07 13.49 -2.93
N ARG A 250 -21.24 13.27 -3.96
CA ARG A 250 -21.76 12.99 -5.29
C ARG A 250 -22.54 11.67 -5.31
N GLY A 251 -22.00 10.59 -4.74
CA GLY A 251 -22.62 9.28 -4.70
C GLY A 251 -24.01 9.28 -4.04
N VAL A 252 -24.19 9.98 -2.91
CA VAL A 252 -25.49 10.06 -2.22
C VAL A 252 -26.50 10.97 -2.92
N THR A 253 -26.06 11.87 -3.79
CA THR A 253 -26.96 12.76 -4.58
C THR A 253 -27.44 12.12 -5.87
N LEU A 254 -26.89 10.96 -6.28
CA LEU A 254 -27.37 10.23 -7.46
C LEU A 254 -28.70 9.51 -7.17
N PRO A 255 -29.60 9.41 -8.17
CA PRO A 255 -30.84 8.65 -8.03
C PRO A 255 -30.52 7.17 -7.80
N GLY A 256 -31.23 6.53 -6.87
CA GLY A 256 -31.02 5.11 -6.55
C GLY A 256 -29.88 4.80 -5.58
N ALA A 257 -29.15 5.81 -5.07
CA ALA A 257 -28.07 5.61 -4.10
C ALA A 257 -28.51 4.83 -2.85
N ILE A 258 -29.73 5.08 -2.36
CA ILE A 258 -30.31 4.39 -1.20
C ILE A 258 -30.42 2.88 -1.42
N ASN A 259 -30.69 2.42 -2.65
CA ASN A 259 -30.78 0.99 -2.94
C ASN A 259 -29.40 0.32 -2.83
N GLY A 260 -28.35 0.97 -3.32
CA GLY A 260 -26.97 0.48 -3.18
C GLY A 260 -26.53 0.40 -1.71
N ILE A 261 -26.85 1.43 -0.92
CA ILE A 261 -26.51 1.46 0.52
C ILE A 261 -27.27 0.38 1.28
N LYS A 262 -28.57 0.23 1.02
CA LYS A 262 -29.39 -0.82 1.64
C LYS A 262 -28.85 -2.20 1.29
N PHE A 263 -28.50 -2.42 0.03
CA PHE A 263 -27.95 -3.70 -0.42
C PHE A 263 -26.58 -4.00 0.19
N TYR A 264 -25.73 -2.98 0.35
CA TYR A 264 -24.42 -3.12 0.99
C TYR A 264 -24.50 -3.43 2.49
N LEU A 265 -25.44 -2.80 3.20
CA LEU A 265 -25.60 -2.93 4.65
C LEU A 265 -26.62 -3.99 5.06
N TYR A 266 -27.32 -4.63 4.12
CA TYR A 266 -28.32 -5.65 4.44
C TYR A 266 -27.68 -6.80 5.22
N PRO A 267 -28.13 -7.07 6.46
CA PRO A 267 -27.50 -8.08 7.27
C PRO A 267 -28.02 -9.47 6.89
N ASP A 268 -27.16 -10.34 6.36
CA ASP A 268 -27.44 -11.76 6.11
C ASP A 268 -26.73 -12.64 7.16
N PRO A 269 -27.39 -13.02 8.28
CA PRO A 269 -26.74 -13.72 9.39
C PRO A 269 -26.29 -15.14 9.05
N SER A 270 -26.88 -15.75 8.02
CA SER A 270 -26.50 -17.08 7.51
C SER A 270 -25.07 -17.13 6.97
N ARG A 271 -24.48 -15.97 6.62
CA ARG A 271 -23.10 -15.88 6.13
C ARG A 271 -22.05 -15.88 7.26
N LEU A 272 -22.44 -15.61 8.50
CA LEU A 272 -21.53 -15.68 9.67
C LEU A 272 -21.08 -17.10 10.00
N SER A 273 -21.95 -18.10 9.76
CA SER A 273 -21.66 -19.49 10.06
C SER A 273 -20.65 -20.11 9.09
N ASP A 274 -20.34 -19.44 7.99
CA ASP A 274 -19.29 -19.88 7.07
C ASP A 274 -17.90 -19.54 7.67
N PRO A 275 -17.11 -20.56 8.06
CA PRO A 275 -15.80 -20.34 8.69
C PRO A 275 -14.81 -19.61 7.77
N GLN A 276 -15.01 -19.61 6.45
CA GLN A 276 -14.11 -18.91 5.52
C GLN A 276 -14.12 -17.39 5.74
N GLY A 277 -15.29 -16.80 5.94
CA GLY A 277 -15.44 -15.36 6.18
C GLY A 277 -14.82 -14.93 7.51
N LEU A 278 -15.19 -15.65 8.57
CA LEU A 278 -14.88 -15.29 9.95
C LEU A 278 -13.40 -15.56 10.32
N CYS A 279 -12.88 -16.75 10.01
CA CYS A 279 -11.59 -17.20 10.54
C CYS A 279 -10.40 -16.89 9.61
N VAL A 280 -10.64 -16.62 8.33
CA VAL A 280 -9.58 -16.48 7.33
C VAL A 280 -9.59 -15.09 6.70
N LEU A 281 -10.74 -14.62 6.22
CA LEU A 281 -10.82 -13.38 5.46
C LEU A 281 -10.67 -12.13 6.34
N VAL A 282 -11.29 -12.09 7.52
CA VAL A 282 -11.16 -10.95 8.44
C VAL A 282 -9.73 -10.80 8.96
N PRO A 283 -9.08 -11.86 9.51
CA PRO A 283 -7.69 -11.73 9.97
C PRO A 283 -6.71 -11.43 8.83
N SER A 284 -6.90 -11.98 7.63
CA SER A 284 -6.00 -11.70 6.49
C SER A 284 -6.14 -10.27 5.94
N GLU A 285 -7.34 -9.69 5.96
CA GLU A 285 -7.52 -8.28 5.59
C GLU A 285 -6.88 -7.35 6.63
N GLN A 286 -7.09 -7.63 7.92
CA GLN A 286 -6.44 -6.94 9.02
C GLN A 286 -4.91 -7.09 8.96
N TRP A 287 -4.41 -8.28 8.64
CA TRP A 287 -2.99 -8.53 8.44
C TRP A 287 -2.42 -7.71 7.28
N ASN A 288 -3.12 -7.63 6.15
CA ASN A 288 -2.70 -6.81 5.01
C ASN A 288 -2.71 -5.30 5.33
N GLN A 289 -3.61 -4.87 6.21
CA GLN A 289 -3.76 -3.47 6.60
C GLN A 289 -2.72 -3.06 7.66
N PHE A 290 -2.46 -3.92 8.64
CA PHE A 290 -1.64 -3.58 9.82
C PHE A 290 -0.27 -4.27 9.86
N CYS A 291 -0.14 -5.55 9.46
CA CYS A 291 1.09 -6.33 9.66
C CYS A 291 1.97 -6.50 8.41
N CYS A 292 1.40 -6.61 7.21
CA CYS A 292 2.19 -6.80 5.97
C CYS A 292 3.03 -5.55 5.60
N ARG A 293 2.82 -4.45 6.33
CA ARG A 293 3.58 -3.21 6.21
C ARG A 293 4.75 -3.15 7.19
N LEU A 294 5.12 -4.28 7.81
CA LEU A 294 6.15 -4.42 8.84
C LEU A 294 7.46 -3.70 8.48
N CYS A 295 7.97 -3.84 7.25
CA CYS A 295 9.26 -3.21 6.89
C CYS A 295 9.14 -1.71 6.68
N HIS A 296 8.04 -1.28 6.05
CA HIS A 296 7.80 0.14 5.75
C HIS A 296 7.54 0.91 7.04
N LEU A 297 6.75 0.32 7.92
CA LEU A 297 6.48 0.80 9.25
C LEU A 297 7.79 0.82 10.04
N LEU A 298 8.52 -0.29 10.21
CA LEU A 298 9.82 -0.29 10.90
C LEU A 298 10.82 0.74 10.34
N CYS A 299 10.86 0.96 9.01
CA CYS A 299 11.66 2.02 8.38
C CYS A 299 11.12 3.45 8.62
N THR A 300 9.83 3.63 8.88
CA THR A 300 9.21 4.91 9.24
C THR A 300 9.41 5.21 10.73
N TRP A 301 9.22 4.19 11.59
CA TRP A 301 9.40 4.21 13.05
C TRP A 301 10.87 4.28 13.48
N LEU A 302 11.76 3.91 12.57
CA LEU A 302 13.21 4.02 12.66
C LEU A 302 13.70 5.46 12.90
N TYR A 303 12.97 6.41 12.32
CA TYR A 303 13.20 7.83 12.50
C TYR A 303 12.27 8.23 13.64
N GLY A 304 12.83 8.56 14.81
CA GLY A 304 12.03 9.09 15.92
C GLY A 304 11.44 10.46 15.55
N VAL A 305 10.47 10.92 16.34
CA VAL A 305 10.11 12.35 16.41
C VAL A 305 10.91 12.99 17.53
#